data_AF-A0AAD7EJB9-F1
#
_entry.id   AF-A0AAD7EJB9-F1
#
_cell.length_a   1.000
_cell.length_b   1.000
_cell.length_c   1.000
_cell.angle_alpha   90.00
_cell.angle_beta   90.00
_cell.angle_gamma   90.00
#
_symmetry.space_group_name_H-M   'P 1'
#
loop_
_entity.id
_entity.type
_entity.pdbx_description
1 polymer ?
#
loop_
_entity_poly.entity_id
_entity_poly.type
_entity_poly.pdbx_seq_one_letter_code
_entity_poly.pdbx_strand_id
1 'polypeptide(L)'
;KPAETSTTAHRWRAITRAQTKSSDEDILLASSLIECICDVMVYAGWKIHEAESDRREFIHNRFEGQIAAISKYSLQLRTAIGEELVSEDLEVAYVEPSHAFEERTMEDTYATVRVEDRSHKAIFDIVACTTDIGLQRRKNISCEAKVLLRPKVVLQSALDELQ
;
A
#
# COMPACT_ATOMS: atom_id res chain seq x y z
N LYS A 1 -19.34 -16.76 25.66
CA LYS A 1 -18.34 -15.80 26.20
C LYS A 1 -17.16 -15.58 25.22
N PRO A 2 -17.35 -15.05 23.99
CA PRO A 2 -16.26 -14.88 23.01
C PRO A 2 -15.53 -13.52 23.05
N ALA A 3 -16.06 -12.50 23.74
CA ALA A 3 -15.47 -11.16 23.75
C ALA A 3 -14.20 -11.03 24.61
N GLU A 4 -14.11 -11.81 25.70
CA GLU A 4 -12.98 -11.76 26.64
C GLU A 4 -11.68 -12.31 26.03
N THR A 5 -11.77 -13.29 25.13
CA THR A 5 -10.61 -13.93 24.48
C THR A 5 -10.01 -13.05 23.37
N SER A 6 -10.87 -12.40 22.56
CA SER A 6 -10.43 -11.47 21.49
C SER A 6 -9.69 -10.25 22.05
N THR A 7 -10.18 -9.70 23.17
CA THR A 7 -9.57 -8.53 23.84
C THR A 7 -8.19 -8.85 24.41
N THR A 8 -8.02 -10.05 24.97
CA THR A 8 -6.74 -10.51 25.51
C THR A 8 -5.73 -10.72 24.38
N ALA A 9 -6.12 -11.38 23.28
CA ALA A 9 -5.26 -11.57 22.12
C ALA A 9 -4.81 -10.24 21.47
N HIS A 10 -5.69 -9.24 21.40
CA HIS A 10 -5.33 -7.90 20.92
C HIS A 10 -4.28 -7.23 21.82
N ARG A 11 -4.46 -7.29 23.14
CA ARG A 11 -3.48 -6.76 24.09
C ARG A 11 -2.11 -7.42 23.96
N TRP A 12 -2.07 -8.75 23.82
CA TRP A 12 -0.80 -9.46 23.59
C TRP A 12 -0.15 -9.00 22.28
N ARG A 13 -0.91 -8.90 21.18
CA ARG A 13 -0.39 -8.40 19.90
C ARG A 13 0.15 -6.97 19.99
N ALA A 14 -0.56 -6.07 20.66
CA ALA A 14 -0.14 -4.69 20.85
C ALA A 14 1.16 -4.60 21.67
N ILE A 15 1.24 -5.34 22.79
CA ILE A 15 2.45 -5.39 23.63
C ILE A 15 3.63 -5.95 22.85
N THR A 16 3.43 -7.08 22.14
CA THR A 16 4.50 -7.68 21.35
C THR A 16 5.00 -6.72 20.26
N ARG A 17 4.11 -6.05 19.52
CA ARG A 17 4.50 -5.07 18.50
C ARG A 17 5.26 -3.89 19.10
N ALA A 18 4.82 -3.36 20.23
CA ALA A 18 5.49 -2.27 20.92
C ALA A 18 6.89 -2.66 21.40
N GLN A 19 7.10 -3.93 21.81
CA GLN A 19 8.39 -4.42 22.32
C GLN A 19 9.36 -4.89 21.23
N THR A 20 8.89 -5.21 20.02
CA THR A 20 9.76 -5.65 18.92
C THR A 20 10.22 -4.52 18.00
N LYS A 21 9.76 -3.29 18.24
CA LYS A 21 10.23 -2.09 17.52
C LYS A 21 11.72 -1.87 17.76
N SER A 22 12.49 -1.81 16.68
CA SER A 22 13.87 -1.31 16.75
C SER A 22 13.87 0.21 16.63
N SER A 23 14.88 0.87 17.20
CA SER A 23 15.02 2.33 17.08
C SER A 23 15.30 2.79 15.65
N ASP A 24 15.77 1.87 14.79
CA ASP A 24 16.22 2.16 13.42
C ASP A 24 15.25 1.59 12.36
N GLU A 25 14.01 1.26 12.74
CA GLU A 25 13.06 0.58 11.86
C GLU A 25 12.71 1.40 10.60
N ASP A 26 12.66 2.72 10.72
CA ASP A 26 12.43 3.66 9.62
C ASP A 26 13.61 3.73 8.65
N ILE A 27 14.85 3.75 9.17
CA ILE A 27 16.09 3.72 8.38
C ILE A 27 16.21 2.40 7.63
N LEU A 28 15.94 1.28 8.30
CA LEU A 28 15.97 -0.05 7.69
C LEU A 28 14.90 -0.17 6.59
N LEU A 29 13.70 0.38 6.81
CA LEU A 29 12.63 0.39 5.82
C LEU A 29 12.98 1.27 4.61
N ALA A 30 13.55 2.46 4.84
CA ALA A 30 14.02 3.36 3.78
C ALA A 30 15.10 2.69 2.92
N SER A 31 16.08 2.05 3.56
CA SER A 31 17.15 1.33 2.88
C SER A 31 16.59 0.18 2.04
N SER A 32 15.68 -0.62 2.61
CA SER A 32 15.02 -1.72 1.90
C SER A 32 14.22 -1.23 0.69
N LEU A 33 13.55 -0.08 0.81
CA LEU A 33 12.80 0.52 -0.30
C LEU A 33 13.72 0.96 -1.44
N ILE A 34 14.88 1.54 -1.12
CA ILE A 34 15.91 1.92 -2.11
C ILE A 34 16.40 0.68 -2.87
N GLU A 35 16.69 -0.42 -2.17
CA GLU A 35 17.08 -1.69 -2.80
C GLU A 35 16.02 -2.18 -3.78
N CYS A 36 14.76 -2.25 -3.36
CA CYS A 36 13.67 -2.71 -4.22
C CYS A 36 13.49 -1.83 -5.46
N ILE A 37 13.62 -0.50 -5.32
CA ILE A 37 13.55 0.42 -6.46
C ILE A 37 14.72 0.16 -7.41
N CYS A 38 15.94 -0.01 -6.89
CA CYS A 38 17.12 -0.29 -7.70
C CYS A 38 16.94 -1.59 -8.48
N ASP A 39 16.46 -2.66 -7.84
CA ASP A 39 16.18 -3.94 -8.48
C ASP A 39 15.18 -3.79 -9.63
N VAL A 40 14.04 -3.14 -9.38
CA VAL A 40 13.01 -2.89 -10.41
C VAL A 40 13.58 -2.10 -11.59
N MET A 41 14.38 -1.06 -11.32
CA MET A 41 14.98 -0.26 -12.39
C MET A 41 16.01 -1.06 -13.20
N VAL A 42 16.82 -1.91 -12.55
CA VAL A 42 17.74 -2.81 -13.24
C VAL A 42 16.97 -3.77 -14.15
N TYR A 43 15.89 -4.38 -13.65
CA TYR A 43 15.01 -5.23 -14.46
C TYR A 43 14.34 -4.49 -15.63
N ALA A 44 13.97 -3.22 -15.42
CA ALA A 44 13.41 -2.35 -16.47
C ALA A 44 14.45 -1.90 -17.52
N GLY A 45 15.70 -2.35 -17.41
CA GLY A 45 16.76 -2.02 -18.36
C GLY A 45 17.41 -0.67 -18.10
N TRP A 46 17.39 -0.18 -16.85
CA TRP A 46 18.11 1.03 -16.48
C TRP A 46 19.61 0.83 -16.63
N LYS A 47 20.14 1.32 -17.75
CA LYS A 47 21.56 1.29 -18.11
C LYS A 47 22.28 2.49 -17.51
N ILE A 48 22.41 2.52 -16.18
CA ILE A 48 23.48 3.33 -15.60
C ILE A 48 24.79 2.56 -15.81
N HIS A 49 25.75 3.22 -16.46
CA HIS A 49 27.10 2.71 -16.74
C HIS A 49 28.02 2.70 -15.51
N GLU A 50 27.46 2.79 -14.30
CA GLU A 50 28.16 3.00 -13.03
C GLU A 50 27.90 1.84 -12.06
N ALA A 51 28.70 1.75 -11.00
CA ALA A 51 28.67 0.65 -10.04
C ALA A 51 27.33 0.64 -9.26
N GLU A 52 27.04 -0.48 -8.60
CA GLU A 52 25.82 -0.63 -7.79
C GLU A 52 25.69 0.43 -6.67
N SER A 53 26.82 0.82 -6.08
CA SER A 53 26.91 1.93 -5.11
C SER A 53 26.35 3.23 -5.67
N ASP A 54 26.67 3.52 -6.93
CA ASP A 54 26.39 4.81 -7.56
C ASP A 54 24.89 4.92 -7.89
N ARG A 55 24.25 3.78 -8.20
CA ARG A 55 22.78 3.70 -8.38
C ARG A 55 22.02 3.94 -7.08
N ARG A 56 22.45 3.29 -5.98
CA ARG A 56 21.81 3.46 -4.67
C ARG A 56 21.95 4.88 -4.18
N GLU A 57 23.16 5.45 -4.31
CA GLU A 57 23.43 6.84 -3.94
C GLU A 57 22.61 7.81 -4.80
N PHE A 58 22.48 7.56 -6.11
CA PHE A 58 21.62 8.36 -6.97
C PHE A 58 20.16 8.36 -6.51
N ILE A 59 19.56 7.18 -6.28
CA ILE A 59 18.17 7.08 -5.83
C ILE A 59 17.98 7.71 -4.46
N HIS A 60 18.90 7.44 -3.54
CA HIS A 60 18.92 8.06 -2.22
C HIS A 60 18.91 9.58 -2.36
N ASN A 61 19.92 10.18 -2.99
CA ASN A 61 20.05 11.63 -3.09
C ASN A 61 18.90 12.30 -3.86
N ARG A 62 18.33 11.60 -4.85
CA ARG A 62 17.24 12.15 -5.67
C ARG A 62 15.88 12.12 -4.97
N PHE A 63 15.65 11.12 -4.12
CA PHE A 63 14.33 10.82 -3.53
C PHE A 63 14.33 10.67 -2.00
N GLU A 64 15.41 11.08 -1.32
CA GLU A 64 15.61 10.94 0.13
C GLU A 64 14.36 11.38 0.92
N GLY A 65 13.85 12.58 0.63
CA GLY A 65 12.70 13.15 1.33
C GLY A 65 11.42 12.33 1.13
N GLN A 66 11.17 11.82 -0.07
CA GLN A 66 10.01 10.99 -0.37
C GLN A 66 10.11 9.63 0.31
N ILE A 67 11.29 8.99 0.24
CA ILE A 67 11.54 7.68 0.83
C ILE A 67 11.43 7.76 2.36
N ALA A 68 12.04 8.78 2.97
CA ALA A 68 11.93 9.03 4.41
C ALA A 68 10.48 9.28 4.83
N ALA A 69 9.72 10.04 4.05
CA ALA A 69 8.30 10.28 4.32
C ALA A 69 7.48 8.99 4.23
N ILE A 70 7.68 8.16 3.20
CA ILE A 70 6.99 6.87 3.04
C ILE A 70 7.30 5.95 4.22
N SER A 71 8.56 5.81 4.60
CA SER A 71 8.96 4.97 5.75
C SER A 71 8.32 5.44 7.05
N LYS A 72 8.35 6.75 7.30
CA LYS A 72 7.74 7.36 8.48
C LYS A 72 6.22 7.13 8.52
N TYR A 73 5.51 7.43 7.45
CA TYR A 73 4.05 7.25 7.40
C TYR A 73 3.64 5.79 7.49
N SER A 74 4.42 4.88 6.88
CA SER A 74 4.18 3.44 6.98
C SER A 74 4.30 2.94 8.43
N LEU A 75 5.30 3.42 9.17
CA LEU A 75 5.48 3.06 10.59
C LEU A 75 4.38 3.66 11.47
N GLN A 76 3.98 4.90 11.21
CA GLN A 76 2.84 5.54 11.89
C GLN A 76 1.54 4.79 11.64
N LEU A 77 1.26 4.41 10.38
CA LEU A 77 0.08 3.64 10.02
C LEU A 77 0.08 2.25 10.68
N ARG A 78 1.22 1.54 10.66
CA ARG A 78 1.37 0.24 11.33
C ARG A 78 1.13 0.33 12.83
N THR A 79 1.61 1.41 13.45
CA THR A 79 1.40 1.70 14.88
C THR A 79 -0.07 1.97 15.16
N ALA A 80 -0.71 2.86 14.39
CA ALA A 80 -2.11 3.21 14.54
C ALA A 80 -3.04 1.99 14.37
N ILE A 81 -2.75 1.12 13.39
CA ILE A 81 -3.54 -0.10 13.16
C ILE A 81 -3.31 -1.16 14.25
N GLY A 82 -2.06 -1.34 14.70
CA GLY A 82 -1.64 -2.51 15.48
C GLY A 82 -1.53 -2.32 17.00
N GLU A 83 -1.44 -1.07 17.47
CA GLU A 83 -1.14 -0.76 18.88
C GLU A 83 -2.23 0.07 19.58
N GLU A 84 -3.08 0.76 18.82
CA GLU A 84 -4.26 1.40 19.40
C GLU A 84 -5.35 0.35 19.66
N LEU A 85 -6.01 0.48 20.82
CA LEU A 85 -7.07 -0.40 21.31
C LEU A 85 -8.35 -0.25 20.46
N VAL A 86 -8.31 -0.72 19.22
CA VAL A 86 -9.50 -0.89 18.39
C VAL A 86 -10.04 -2.28 18.66
N SER A 87 -11.33 -2.38 19.01
CA SER A 87 -12.02 -3.66 19.27
C SER A 87 -12.13 -4.56 18.02
N GLU A 88 -11.64 -4.11 16.87
CA GLU A 88 -11.78 -4.72 15.54
C GLU A 88 -10.44 -4.65 14.80
N ASP A 89 -10.11 -5.70 14.04
CA ASP A 89 -8.88 -5.76 13.27
C ASP A 89 -9.00 -4.86 12.02
N LEU A 90 -8.24 -3.77 12.02
CA LEU A 90 -8.05 -2.92 10.84
C LEU A 90 -6.91 -3.48 10.00
N GLU A 91 -7.04 -3.41 8.68
CA GLU A 91 -6.02 -3.84 7.72
C GLU A 91 -5.93 -2.82 6.59
N VAL A 92 -4.75 -2.72 5.98
CA VAL A 92 -4.57 -1.93 4.76
C VAL A 92 -5.36 -2.60 3.63
N ALA A 93 -6.17 -1.82 2.91
CA ALA A 93 -6.84 -2.28 1.70
C ALA A 93 -5.96 -1.93 0.49
N TYR A 94 -5.56 -2.94 -0.25
CA TYR A 94 -4.76 -2.82 -1.47
C TYR A 94 -5.38 -3.71 -2.54
N VAL A 95 -5.34 -3.27 -3.79
CA VAL A 95 -5.81 -4.04 -4.94
C VAL A 95 -4.61 -4.44 -5.78
N GLU A 96 -4.45 -5.74 -5.96
CA GLU A 96 -3.41 -6.28 -6.82
C GLU A 96 -3.69 -5.92 -8.29
N PRO A 97 -2.63 -5.65 -9.08
CA PRO A 97 -2.75 -5.57 -10.54
C PRO A 97 -3.49 -6.77 -11.12
N SER A 98 -4.10 -6.59 -12.29
CA SER A 98 -4.86 -7.62 -13.00
C SER A 98 -6.22 -7.99 -12.40
N HIS A 99 -6.63 -7.38 -11.27
CA HIS A 99 -7.97 -7.54 -10.74
C HIS A 99 -8.99 -6.71 -11.53
N ALA A 100 -10.23 -7.21 -11.64
CA ALA A 100 -11.32 -6.47 -12.24
C ALA A 100 -11.69 -5.26 -11.36
N PHE A 101 -11.93 -4.11 -11.99
CA PHE A 101 -12.34 -2.91 -11.29
C PHE A 101 -13.76 -3.07 -10.71
N GLU A 102 -13.89 -2.75 -9.43
CA GLU A 102 -15.18 -2.73 -8.74
C GLU A 102 -15.38 -1.39 -8.00
N GLU A 103 -16.26 -0.54 -8.51
CA GLU A 103 -16.52 0.82 -7.97
C GLU A 103 -17.01 0.82 -6.51
N ARG A 104 -17.59 -0.30 -6.05
CA ARG A 104 -18.03 -0.46 -4.65
C ARG A 104 -16.87 -0.54 -3.68
N THR A 105 -15.73 -1.09 -4.11
CA THR A 105 -14.57 -1.37 -3.26
C THR A 105 -13.36 -0.53 -3.63
N MET A 106 -13.34 0.09 -4.82
CA MET A 106 -12.22 0.81 -5.39
C MET A 106 -12.64 2.18 -5.95
N GLU A 107 -11.68 3.09 -6.12
CA GLU A 107 -11.87 4.40 -6.74
C GLU A 107 -10.90 4.57 -7.92
N ASP A 108 -11.39 4.88 -9.12
CA ASP A 108 -10.54 5.17 -10.28
C ASP A 108 -9.93 6.58 -10.14
N THR A 109 -8.60 6.65 -10.08
CA THR A 109 -7.82 7.90 -9.98
C THR A 109 -8.14 8.88 -11.10
N TYR A 110 -8.47 8.40 -12.31
CA TYR A 110 -8.72 9.22 -13.49
C TYR A 110 -10.21 9.33 -13.84
N ALA A 111 -11.10 8.96 -12.92
CA ALA A 111 -12.53 8.98 -13.13
C ALA A 111 -13.03 10.32 -13.70
N THR A 112 -12.62 11.46 -13.13
CA THR A 112 -13.13 12.80 -13.52
C THR A 112 -12.75 13.24 -14.92
N VAL A 113 -11.68 12.67 -15.50
CA VAL A 113 -11.21 13.01 -16.86
C VAL A 113 -12.02 12.24 -17.91
N ARG A 114 -12.60 11.09 -17.54
CA ARG A 114 -13.20 10.11 -18.46
C ARG A 114 -14.72 10.12 -18.51
N VAL A 115 -15.36 11.25 -18.17
CA VAL A 115 -16.82 11.34 -18.00
C VAL A 115 -17.60 11.02 -19.29
N GLU A 116 -17.00 11.14 -20.47
CA GLU A 116 -17.69 11.02 -21.76
C GLU A 116 -17.78 9.58 -22.31
N ASP A 117 -16.91 8.65 -21.88
CA ASP A 117 -16.74 7.33 -22.54
C ASP A 117 -17.20 6.11 -21.71
N ARG A 118 -17.82 6.34 -20.55
CA ARG A 118 -18.10 5.29 -19.55
C ARG A 118 -19.20 4.29 -19.90
N SER A 119 -19.87 4.41 -21.04
CA SER A 119 -21.14 3.72 -21.23
C SER A 119 -21.01 2.19 -21.34
N HIS A 120 -19.88 1.63 -21.81
CA HIS A 120 -19.77 0.18 -22.07
C HIS A 120 -18.39 -0.47 -21.76
N LYS A 121 -17.32 0.30 -21.54
CA LYS A 121 -15.94 -0.24 -21.39
C LYS A 121 -15.48 -0.43 -19.93
N ALA A 122 -16.05 0.33 -18.98
CA ALA A 122 -15.62 0.34 -17.59
C ALA A 122 -15.98 -0.93 -16.78
N ILE A 123 -16.97 -1.71 -17.23
CA ILE A 123 -17.50 -2.88 -16.49
C ILE A 123 -16.50 -4.05 -16.46
N PHE A 124 -15.54 -4.08 -17.39
CA PHE A 124 -14.51 -5.13 -17.48
C PHE A 124 -13.09 -4.57 -17.44
N ASP A 125 -12.93 -3.32 -17.01
CA ASP A 125 -11.61 -2.73 -16.95
C ASP A 125 -10.78 -3.35 -15.81
N ILE A 126 -9.49 -3.41 -16.03
CA ILE A 126 -8.55 -4.14 -15.20
C ILE A 126 -7.68 -3.13 -14.45
N VAL A 127 -7.45 -3.37 -13.17
CA VAL A 127 -6.54 -2.57 -12.36
C VAL A 127 -5.10 -2.76 -12.85
N ALA A 128 -4.44 -1.67 -13.21
CA ALA A 128 -3.02 -1.64 -13.50
C ALA A 128 -2.19 -1.55 -12.22
N CYS A 129 -2.54 -0.63 -11.31
CA CYS A 129 -1.89 -0.50 -10.01
C CYS A 129 -2.77 0.24 -9.00
N THR A 130 -2.48 0.05 -7.70
CA THR A 130 -3.01 0.90 -6.62
C THR A 130 -2.08 2.08 -6.40
N THR A 131 -2.62 3.30 -6.40
CA THR A 131 -1.86 4.54 -6.16
C THR A 131 -2.02 5.05 -4.74
N ASP A 132 -3.23 4.97 -4.18
CA ASP A 132 -3.49 5.32 -2.79
C ASP A 132 -4.02 4.07 -2.07
N ILE A 133 -3.36 3.70 -0.97
CA ILE A 133 -3.83 2.59 -0.14
C ILE A 133 -5.13 2.96 0.57
N GLY A 134 -6.03 1.97 0.69
CA GLY A 134 -7.27 2.09 1.44
C GLY A 134 -7.16 1.51 2.84
N LEU A 135 -8.30 1.44 3.52
CA LEU A 135 -8.44 0.85 4.85
C LEU A 135 -9.66 -0.07 4.85
N GLN A 136 -9.47 -1.28 5.35
CA GLN A 136 -10.56 -2.24 5.54
C GLN A 136 -10.61 -2.71 6.99
N ARG A 137 -11.78 -3.21 7.36
CA ARG A 137 -12.04 -3.81 8.65
C ARG A 137 -12.36 -5.28 8.44
N ARG A 138 -11.65 -6.15 9.16
CA ARG A 138 -11.91 -7.59 9.14
C ARG A 138 -12.59 -8.00 10.44
N LYS A 139 -13.70 -8.73 10.33
CA LYS A 139 -14.31 -9.38 11.50
C LYS A 139 -13.68 -10.76 11.65
N ASN A 140 -13.15 -11.09 12.82
CA ASN A 140 -12.54 -12.40 13.12
C ASN A 140 -13.45 -13.62 12.85
N ILE A 141 -14.76 -13.42 12.68
CA ILE A 141 -15.76 -14.49 12.58
C ILE A 141 -16.35 -14.61 11.16
N SER A 142 -16.25 -13.58 10.32
CA SER A 142 -16.67 -13.66 8.91
C SER A 142 -15.52 -13.21 8.01
N CYS A 143 -15.29 -13.94 6.91
CA CYS A 143 -14.33 -13.53 5.88
C CYS A 143 -14.73 -12.24 5.14
N GLU A 144 -15.78 -11.56 5.58
CA GLU A 144 -16.22 -10.30 5.01
C GLU A 144 -15.36 -9.15 5.52
N ALA A 145 -14.48 -8.67 4.66
CA ALA A 145 -13.80 -7.39 4.86
C ALA A 145 -14.74 -6.25 4.49
N LYS A 146 -14.97 -5.32 5.42
CA LYS A 146 -15.70 -4.09 5.15
C LYS A 146 -14.69 -2.99 4.81
N VAL A 147 -14.70 -2.53 3.56
CA VAL A 147 -13.90 -1.37 3.14
C VAL A 147 -14.41 -0.12 3.87
N LEU A 148 -13.51 0.57 4.57
CA LEU A 148 -13.77 1.82 5.29
C LEU A 148 -13.30 3.02 4.46
N LEU A 149 -12.16 2.88 3.79
CA LEU A 149 -11.60 3.81 2.84
C LEU A 149 -11.23 3.04 1.58
N ARG A 150 -11.82 3.41 0.44
CA ARG A 150 -11.54 2.74 -0.84
C ARG A 150 -10.11 3.09 -1.29
N PRO A 151 -9.29 2.10 -1.66
CA PRO A 151 -8.03 2.38 -2.35
C PRO A 151 -8.30 3.07 -3.69
N LYS A 152 -7.40 3.97 -4.08
CA LYS A 152 -7.41 4.53 -5.44
C LYS A 152 -6.55 3.70 -6.36
N VAL A 153 -7.08 3.42 -7.53
CA VAL A 153 -6.47 2.55 -8.53
C VAL A 153 -6.38 3.26 -9.87
N VAL A 154 -5.36 2.90 -10.64
CA VAL A 154 -5.24 3.25 -12.05
C VAL A 154 -5.64 2.04 -12.86
N LEU A 155 -6.50 2.26 -13.86
CA LEU A 155 -6.97 1.22 -14.76
C LEU A 155 -6.01 1.06 -15.95
N GLN A 156 -5.94 -0.15 -16.52
CA GLN A 156 -5.09 -0.42 -17.69
C GLN A 156 -5.45 0.45 -18.88
N SER A 157 -6.75 0.69 -19.10
CA SER A 157 -7.20 1.62 -20.13
C SER A 157 -6.58 3.02 -19.99
N ALA A 158 -6.24 3.47 -18.78
CA ALA A 158 -5.66 4.80 -18.54
C ALA A 158 -4.20 4.87 -18.97
N LEU A 159 -3.53 3.72 -18.95
CA LEU A 159 -2.16 3.60 -19.45
C LEU A 159 -2.13 3.52 -20.97
N ASP A 160 -3.10 2.82 -21.58
CA ASP A 160 -3.22 2.72 -23.04
C ASP A 160 -3.48 4.09 -23.71
N GLU A 161 -4.15 5.02 -23.01
CA GLU A 161 -4.38 6.39 -23.50
C GLU A 161 -3.12 7.27 -23.48
N LEU A 162 -2.07 6.87 -22.76
CA LEU A 162 -0.82 7.63 -22.62
C LEU A 162 0.27 7.19 -23.62
N GLN A 163 0.02 6.14 -24.41
CA GLN A 163 0.93 5.63 -25.45
C GLN A 163 0.63 6.24 -26.83
#